data_AF-A0A7W0ACQ5-F1
#
_entry.id   AF-A0A7W0ACQ5-F1
#
_cell.length_a   1.000
_cell.length_b   1.000
_cell.length_c   1.000
_cell.angle_alpha   90.00
_cell.angle_beta   90.00
_cell.angle_gamma   90.00
#
_symmetry.space_group_name_H-M   'P 1'
#
loop_
_entity.id
_entity.type
_entity.pdbx_description
1 polymer ?
#
loop_
_entity_poly.entity_id
_entity_poly.type
_entity_poly.pdbx_seq_one_letter_code
_entity_poly.pdbx_strand_id
1 'polypeptide(L)'
;MAKPDAAPMTFLWHDYETFGADPRRDRPSQFAAIRTDAEFNELGEPVELFCKPADDYLPHPQACLITGITPQQARRRGVPETDFAGRIHALMSEPGTCALGYNSLRFDDEVSRCLFYRNLLDPYSREWQNGNSRWDLIDAVRAFHALRPAGIEWPQREDGSPSFRLEELTAANGIAHEGAHDAVADVRATIALARLLRQRNARLFDHLLQLRNKREVAKRLDIPGRKPVLHVSRRYPASRGCSALVIPLAEHPSNPNGVIVYDLSVDPQALIEMDAEQVRQRVFVSSDDLAEGEARIPLKVIHVNRSPVILPTAALKDVEGPRQGEYGEIVERLGLDLAACRAHWKRLMASPEVGRKVAEVFSQSPPEGPHDPDLMLYSGGFFSPADRREMQRVRDATPWDLVDARFAFQDPRLEEMLFRFRARNYPDTLSSEEQARWEAYRWERMNDAAVAGFTLKDFAREIERLNQVSLSDRDRLILEELVMHVEAMMPAQAFA
;
A
#
# COMPACT_ATOMS: atom_id res chain seq x y z
N MET A 1 29.43 -2.02 26.86
CA MET A 1 29.86 -2.71 25.62
C MET A 1 29.30 -1.93 24.45
N ALA A 2 30.17 -1.37 23.62
CA ALA A 2 29.79 -0.49 22.50
C ALA A 2 28.85 -1.24 21.56
N LYS A 3 27.70 -0.63 21.22
CA LYS A 3 26.93 -1.07 20.06
C LYS A 3 27.81 -0.80 18.83
N PRO A 4 27.99 -1.78 17.93
CA PRO A 4 28.76 -1.55 16.71
C PRO A 4 28.05 -0.49 15.86
N ASP A 5 28.83 0.30 15.14
CA ASP A 5 28.40 1.36 14.21
C ASP A 5 27.09 1.01 13.51
N ALA A 6 25.99 1.64 13.93
CA ALA A 6 24.75 1.55 13.18
C ALA A 6 24.98 2.28 11.85
N ALA A 7 24.76 1.59 10.73
CA ALA A 7 24.85 2.19 9.41
C ALA A 7 24.08 3.53 9.39
N PRO A 8 24.62 4.59 8.77
CA PRO A 8 23.96 5.87 8.73
C PRO A 8 22.59 5.73 8.06
N MET A 9 21.59 6.41 8.63
CA MET A 9 20.23 6.39 8.10
C MET A 9 20.22 6.95 6.68
N THR A 10 19.72 6.18 5.72
CA THR A 10 19.44 6.66 4.35
C THR A 10 17.97 6.49 4.04
N PHE A 11 17.47 7.26 3.09
CA PHE A 11 16.12 7.12 2.54
C PHE A 11 16.22 6.52 1.15
N LEU A 12 15.42 5.50 0.88
CA LEU A 12 15.24 4.97 -0.47
C LEU A 12 13.84 5.34 -0.94
N TRP A 13 13.77 6.41 -1.72
CA TRP A 13 12.55 6.91 -2.33
C TRP A 13 12.24 6.04 -3.53
N HIS A 14 11.04 5.49 -3.61
CA HIS A 14 10.69 4.59 -4.70
C HIS A 14 9.24 4.72 -5.13
N ASP A 15 8.99 4.29 -6.36
CA ASP A 15 7.67 4.23 -6.98
C ASP A 15 7.63 3.08 -8.01
N TYR A 16 6.45 2.49 -8.19
CA TYR A 16 6.20 1.49 -9.22
C TYR A 16 5.18 1.98 -10.22
N GLU A 17 5.47 1.72 -11.49
CA GLU A 17 4.42 1.59 -12.50
C GLU A 17 4.02 0.12 -12.61
N THR A 18 2.71 -0.13 -12.72
CA THR A 18 2.14 -1.47 -12.76
C THR A 18 1.18 -1.62 -13.93
N PHE A 19 0.95 -2.86 -14.34
CA PHE A 19 -0.03 -3.20 -15.37
C PHE A 19 -1.48 -3.26 -14.85
N GLY A 20 -1.73 -2.85 -13.61
CA GLY A 20 -3.05 -2.81 -13.00
C GLY A 20 -3.02 -2.36 -11.53
N ALA A 21 -4.19 -2.14 -10.95
CA ALA A 21 -4.36 -1.50 -9.65
C ALA A 21 -4.48 -2.47 -8.46
N ASP A 22 -4.55 -3.78 -8.68
CA ASP A 22 -4.54 -4.79 -7.60
C ASP A 22 -3.10 -5.30 -7.36
N PRO A 23 -2.41 -4.85 -6.29
CA PRO A 23 -1.02 -5.25 -6.04
C PRO A 23 -0.83 -6.76 -5.80
N ARG A 24 -1.91 -7.49 -5.51
CA ARG A 24 -1.88 -8.95 -5.27
C ARG A 24 -1.91 -9.74 -6.57
N ARG A 25 -2.61 -9.22 -7.59
CA ARG A 25 -2.87 -9.90 -8.87
C ARG A 25 -2.02 -9.35 -10.01
N ASP A 26 -1.93 -8.02 -10.07
CA ASP A 26 -1.27 -7.30 -11.16
C ASP A 26 0.24 -7.32 -11.04
N ARG A 27 0.89 -7.11 -12.18
CA ARG A 27 2.34 -7.22 -12.32
C ARG A 27 3.01 -5.85 -12.40
N PRO A 28 4.17 -5.65 -11.77
CA PRO A 28 4.95 -4.44 -11.98
C PRO A 28 5.42 -4.38 -13.44
N SER A 29 5.47 -3.17 -13.99
CA SER A 29 6.03 -2.88 -15.33
C SER A 29 7.37 -2.16 -15.21
N GLN A 30 7.48 -1.20 -14.28
CA GLN A 30 8.69 -0.43 -13.99
C GLN A 30 8.85 -0.21 -12.48
N PHE A 31 10.08 -0.05 -12.04
CA PHE A 31 10.44 0.42 -10.70
C PHE A 31 11.48 1.53 -10.85
N ALA A 32 11.24 2.64 -10.15
CA ALA A 32 12.24 3.69 -9.97
C ALA A 32 12.60 3.86 -8.51
N ALA A 33 13.86 4.19 -8.25
CA ALA A 33 14.27 4.61 -6.92
C ALA A 33 15.44 5.59 -6.93
N ILE A 34 15.48 6.45 -5.92
CA ILE A 34 16.59 7.35 -5.62
C ILE A 34 16.94 7.19 -4.15
N ARG A 35 18.22 6.97 -3.85
CA ARG A 35 18.71 6.96 -2.47
C ARG A 35 19.11 8.37 -2.07
N THR A 36 18.83 8.77 -0.83
CA THR A 36 19.30 10.04 -0.27
C THR A 36 19.90 9.87 1.12
N ASP A 37 20.72 10.84 1.51
CA ASP A 37 21.13 11.01 2.91
C ASP A 37 19.96 11.54 3.78
N ALA A 38 20.27 11.82 5.05
CA ALA A 38 19.30 12.33 6.02
C ALA A 38 18.79 13.74 5.71
N GLU A 39 19.51 14.53 4.92
CA GLU A 39 19.13 15.88 4.46
C GLU A 39 18.47 15.87 3.08
N PHE A 40 18.17 14.67 2.57
CA PHE A 40 17.58 14.41 1.27
C PHE A 40 18.47 14.76 0.08
N ASN A 41 19.79 14.80 0.24
CA ASN A 41 20.71 14.91 -0.90
C ASN A 41 20.83 13.55 -1.59
N GLU A 42 20.74 13.53 -2.93
CA GLU A 42 20.81 12.28 -3.71
C GLU A 42 22.17 11.60 -3.56
N LEU A 43 22.15 10.28 -3.41
CA LEU A 43 23.32 9.43 -3.26
C LEU A 43 23.37 8.44 -4.43
N GLY A 44 24.40 8.59 -5.28
CA GLY A 44 24.56 7.77 -6.48
C GLY A 44 23.57 8.16 -7.59
N GLU A 45 23.49 7.30 -8.60
CA GLU A 45 22.60 7.51 -9.74
C GLU A 45 21.18 6.97 -9.45
N PRO A 46 20.12 7.58 -10.04
CA PRO A 46 18.78 7.00 -10.02
C PRO A 46 18.76 5.57 -10.57
N VAL A 47 17.97 4.72 -9.93
CA VAL A 47 17.68 3.37 -10.40
C VAL A 47 16.40 3.39 -11.22
N GLU A 48 16.46 2.82 -12.42
CA GLU A 48 15.30 2.56 -13.28
C GLU A 48 15.36 1.10 -13.75
N LEU A 49 14.34 0.31 -13.45
CA LEU A 49 14.25 -1.10 -13.82
C LEU A 49 12.92 -1.38 -14.50
N PHE A 50 12.93 -2.18 -15.56
CA PHE A 50 11.70 -2.71 -16.18
C PHE A 50 11.55 -4.20 -15.85
N CYS A 51 10.32 -4.62 -15.62
CA CYS A 51 9.98 -6.03 -15.41
C CYS A 51 9.38 -6.61 -16.69
N LYS A 52 10.00 -7.68 -17.20
CA LYS A 52 9.46 -8.42 -18.34
C LYS A 52 8.16 -9.14 -17.89
N PRO A 53 7.00 -8.89 -18.52
CA PRO A 53 5.78 -9.61 -18.19
C PRO A 53 5.89 -11.08 -18.60
N ALA A 54 5.45 -11.98 -17.72
CA ALA A 54 5.27 -13.40 -18.03
C ALA A 54 4.07 -13.60 -18.96
N ASP A 55 3.98 -14.78 -19.58
CA ASP A 55 2.97 -15.12 -20.60
C ASP A 55 1.65 -15.64 -20.01
N ASP A 56 1.45 -15.52 -18.69
CA ASP A 56 0.28 -15.96 -17.93
C ASP A 56 -0.55 -14.79 -17.36
N TYR A 57 -0.42 -13.59 -17.94
CA TYR A 57 -1.04 -12.38 -17.43
C TYR A 57 -1.50 -11.44 -18.54
N LEU A 58 -2.68 -10.85 -18.36
CA LEU A 58 -3.26 -9.83 -19.25
C LEU A 58 -3.14 -8.45 -18.58
N PRO A 59 -2.36 -7.52 -19.16
CA PRO A 59 -2.30 -6.14 -18.68
C PRO A 59 -3.63 -5.41 -18.80
N HIS A 60 -3.97 -4.57 -17.82
CA HIS A 60 -5.12 -3.69 -17.92
C HIS A 60 -4.85 -2.56 -18.92
N PRO A 61 -5.70 -2.38 -19.96
CA PRO A 61 -5.50 -1.32 -20.95
C PRO A 61 -5.42 0.08 -20.33
N GLN A 62 -6.30 0.37 -19.36
CA GLN A 62 -6.30 1.65 -18.66
C GLN A 62 -4.99 1.96 -17.94
N ALA A 63 -4.33 0.95 -17.36
CA ALA A 63 -3.03 1.13 -16.71
C ALA A 63 -1.94 1.46 -17.74
N CYS A 64 -1.92 0.77 -18.87
CA CYS A 64 -0.96 1.05 -19.94
C CYS A 64 -1.15 2.44 -20.55
N LEU A 65 -2.39 2.95 -20.61
CA LEU A 65 -2.68 4.33 -21.05
C LEU A 65 -2.16 5.39 -20.06
N ILE A 66 -2.34 5.15 -18.76
CA ILE A 66 -1.87 6.05 -17.70
C ILE A 66 -0.33 6.10 -17.71
N THR A 67 0.30 4.93 -17.61
CA THR A 67 1.76 4.80 -17.51
C THR A 67 2.48 5.06 -18.83
N GLY A 68 1.81 4.81 -19.97
CA GLY A 68 2.44 4.81 -21.29
C GLY A 68 3.35 3.61 -21.55
N ILE A 69 3.45 2.66 -20.61
CA ILE A 69 4.34 1.52 -20.70
C ILE A 69 3.58 0.34 -21.31
N THR A 70 4.02 -0.12 -22.48
CA THR A 70 3.45 -1.30 -23.11
C THR A 70 4.19 -2.58 -22.72
N PRO A 71 3.53 -3.75 -22.76
CA PRO A 71 4.18 -5.03 -22.48
C PRO A 71 5.38 -5.30 -23.39
N GLN A 72 5.34 -4.82 -24.63
CA GLN A 72 6.43 -4.90 -25.60
C GLN A 72 7.63 -4.08 -25.14
N GLN A 73 7.40 -2.84 -24.69
CA GLN A 73 8.46 -1.99 -24.15
C GLN A 73 9.09 -2.62 -22.89
N ALA A 74 8.26 -3.07 -21.96
CA ALA A 74 8.69 -3.73 -20.73
C ALA A 74 9.46 -5.04 -21.03
N ARG A 75 9.03 -5.82 -22.03
CA ARG A 75 9.74 -7.02 -22.49
C ARG A 75 11.09 -6.71 -23.15
N ARG A 76 11.19 -5.60 -23.90
CA ARG A 76 12.43 -5.19 -24.61
C ARG A 76 13.47 -4.60 -23.65
N ARG A 77 13.04 -3.80 -22.67
CA ARG A 77 13.92 -3.10 -21.72
C ARG A 77 14.15 -3.88 -20.44
N GLY A 78 13.23 -4.77 -20.08
CA GLY A 78 13.17 -5.39 -18.78
C GLY A 78 13.91 -6.71 -18.65
N VAL A 79 14.01 -7.14 -17.40
CA VAL A 79 14.59 -8.42 -16.99
C VAL A 79 13.48 -9.35 -16.48
N PRO A 80 13.72 -10.69 -16.40
CA PRO A 80 12.77 -11.60 -15.75
C PRO A 80 12.37 -11.14 -14.34
N GLU A 81 11.15 -11.49 -13.90
CA GLU A 81 10.57 -11.04 -12.61
C GLU A 81 11.50 -11.39 -11.43
N THR A 82 12.21 -12.53 -11.49
CA THR A 82 13.16 -12.95 -10.46
C THR A 82 14.38 -12.02 -10.32
N ASP A 83 14.95 -11.56 -11.44
CA ASP A 83 16.08 -10.62 -11.44
C ASP A 83 15.62 -9.23 -10.99
N PHE A 84 14.44 -8.81 -11.46
CA PHE A 84 13.80 -7.57 -11.06
C PHE A 84 13.56 -7.54 -9.54
N ALA A 85 12.94 -8.59 -9.00
CA ALA A 85 12.70 -8.76 -7.57
C ALA A 85 14.01 -8.80 -6.75
N GLY A 86 15.02 -9.52 -7.23
CA GLY A 86 16.32 -9.62 -6.58
C GLY A 86 17.03 -8.28 -6.44
N ARG A 87 17.02 -7.46 -7.51
CA ARG A 87 17.64 -6.12 -7.52
C ARG A 87 16.92 -5.17 -6.56
N ILE A 88 15.58 -5.14 -6.60
CA ILE A 88 14.79 -4.28 -5.71
C ILE A 88 14.97 -4.70 -4.25
N HIS A 89 14.92 -6.00 -3.97
CA HIS A 89 15.13 -6.52 -2.63
C HIS A 89 16.50 -6.14 -2.09
N ALA A 90 17.56 -6.21 -2.90
CA ALA A 90 18.90 -5.80 -2.51
C ALA A 90 18.95 -4.30 -2.13
N LEU A 91 18.40 -3.42 -2.97
CA LEU A 91 18.33 -1.98 -2.71
C LEU A 91 17.57 -1.67 -1.42
N MET A 92 16.38 -2.27 -1.23
CA MET A 92 15.56 -2.03 -0.05
C MET A 92 16.15 -2.65 1.24
N SER A 93 17.04 -3.64 1.11
CA SER A 93 17.63 -4.37 2.24
C SER A 93 18.98 -3.83 2.70
N GLU A 94 19.53 -2.80 2.05
CA GLU A 94 20.73 -2.11 2.51
C GLU A 94 20.54 -1.64 3.98
N PRO A 95 21.48 -1.93 4.90
CA PRO A 95 21.36 -1.58 6.32
C PRO A 95 21.10 -0.08 6.55
N GLY A 96 20.21 0.25 7.48
CA GLY A 96 19.85 1.62 7.82
C GLY A 96 18.91 2.32 6.83
N THR A 97 18.28 1.58 5.90
CA THR A 97 17.39 2.15 4.88
C THR A 97 15.97 2.39 5.43
N CYS A 98 15.43 3.60 5.24
CA CYS A 98 13.98 3.83 5.24
C CYS A 98 13.46 3.84 3.80
N ALA A 99 12.77 2.77 3.40
CA ALA A 99 12.08 2.72 2.12
C ALA A 99 10.76 3.48 2.20
N LEU A 100 10.53 4.42 1.29
CA LEU A 100 9.32 5.25 1.29
C LEU A 100 8.97 5.76 -0.11
N GLY A 101 7.74 6.21 -0.28
CA GLY A 101 7.25 6.86 -1.48
C GLY A 101 6.02 7.70 -1.15
N TYR A 102 5.18 7.93 -2.16
CA TYR A 102 3.91 8.63 -2.01
C TYR A 102 2.74 7.63 -2.09
N ASN A 103 2.05 7.39 -0.98
CA ASN A 103 1.03 6.32 -0.84
C ASN A 103 1.60 4.88 -0.91
N SER A 104 2.91 4.72 -0.73
CA SER A 104 3.63 3.45 -0.90
C SER A 104 3.21 2.34 0.06
N LEU A 105 2.95 2.67 1.34
CA LEU A 105 2.55 1.69 2.37
C LEU A 105 1.24 0.94 2.02
N ARG A 106 0.43 1.48 1.11
CA ARG A 106 -0.88 0.94 0.73
C ARG A 106 -0.90 0.33 -0.66
N PHE A 107 0.12 0.57 -1.47
CA PHE A 107 0.19 0.09 -2.84
C PHE A 107 1.57 -0.53 -3.13
N ASP A 108 2.61 0.26 -3.32
CA ASP A 108 3.96 -0.17 -3.71
C ASP A 108 4.59 -1.19 -2.77
N ASP A 109 4.34 -1.08 -1.48
CA ASP A 109 4.79 -2.06 -0.50
C ASP A 109 4.06 -3.39 -0.62
N GLU A 110 2.77 -3.37 -0.99
CA GLU A 110 2.02 -4.58 -1.28
C GLU A 110 2.49 -5.20 -2.60
N VAL A 111 2.79 -4.39 -3.63
CA VAL A 111 3.45 -4.84 -4.86
C VAL A 111 4.77 -5.52 -4.52
N SER A 112 5.63 -4.87 -3.72
CA SER A 112 6.94 -5.40 -3.32
C SER A 112 6.79 -6.71 -2.55
N ARG A 113 5.84 -6.81 -1.61
CA ARG A 113 5.60 -8.03 -0.84
C ARG A 113 5.15 -9.19 -1.73
N CYS A 114 4.20 -8.94 -2.62
CA CYS A 114 3.71 -9.96 -3.56
C CYS A 114 4.79 -10.35 -4.57
N LEU A 115 5.56 -9.38 -5.08
CA LEU A 115 6.72 -9.61 -5.95
C LEU A 115 7.75 -10.52 -5.27
N PHE A 116 8.17 -10.18 -4.05
CA PHE A 116 9.15 -10.98 -3.30
C PHE A 116 8.62 -12.36 -2.97
N TYR A 117 7.36 -12.46 -2.54
CA TYR A 117 6.71 -13.72 -2.24
C TYR A 117 6.70 -14.68 -3.44
N ARG A 118 6.26 -14.22 -4.62
CA ARG A 118 6.25 -15.05 -5.84
C ARG A 118 7.65 -15.44 -6.31
N ASN A 119 8.66 -14.66 -5.94
CA ASN A 119 10.07 -14.90 -6.29
C ASN A 119 10.91 -15.47 -5.14
N LEU A 120 10.24 -16.11 -4.17
CA LEU A 120 10.84 -16.86 -3.07
C LEU A 120 11.81 -16.05 -2.20
N LEU A 121 11.58 -14.73 -2.13
CA LEU A 121 12.25 -13.79 -1.24
C LEU A 121 11.39 -13.57 0.02
N ASP A 122 12.03 -13.25 1.16
CA ASP A 122 11.28 -12.89 2.37
C ASP A 122 10.55 -11.55 2.13
N PRO A 123 9.20 -11.51 2.17
CA PRO A 123 8.44 -10.31 1.81
C PRO A 123 8.59 -9.14 2.80
N TYR A 124 9.07 -9.41 4.01
CA TYR A 124 8.97 -8.50 5.16
C TYR A 124 10.33 -8.10 5.74
N SER A 125 11.39 -8.88 5.49
CA SER A 125 12.71 -8.69 6.11
C SER A 125 13.28 -7.28 5.91
N ARG A 126 13.20 -6.76 4.68
CA ARG A 126 13.61 -5.40 4.30
C ARG A 126 12.93 -4.29 5.10
N GLU A 127 11.79 -4.57 5.73
CA GLU A 127 10.98 -3.58 6.45
C GLU A 127 11.48 -3.30 7.88
N TRP A 128 12.37 -4.14 8.43
CA TRP A 128 12.77 -4.06 9.84
C TRP A 128 14.16 -4.60 10.17
N GLN A 129 14.73 -5.51 9.37
CA GLN A 129 16.06 -6.06 9.63
C GLN A 129 17.14 -4.99 9.43
N ASN A 130 18.28 -5.14 10.11
CA ASN A 130 19.46 -4.28 9.93
C ASN A 130 19.20 -2.78 10.18
N GLY A 131 18.23 -2.45 11.03
CA GLY A 131 17.85 -1.07 11.31
C GLY A 131 16.97 -0.43 10.23
N ASN A 132 16.48 -1.22 9.27
CA ASN A 132 15.62 -0.73 8.20
C ASN A 132 14.22 -0.37 8.74
N SER A 133 13.53 0.47 7.98
CA SER A 133 12.18 0.92 8.29
C SER A 133 11.44 1.28 7.01
N ARG A 134 10.15 1.64 7.15
CA ARG A 134 9.35 2.13 6.04
C ARG A 134 8.56 3.37 6.44
N TRP A 135 8.30 4.25 5.49
CA TRP A 135 7.47 5.42 5.71
C TRP A 135 6.65 5.76 4.47
N ASP A 136 5.75 6.72 4.59
CA ASP A 136 4.87 7.16 3.50
C ASP A 136 4.59 8.65 3.67
N LEU A 137 4.85 9.41 2.61
CA LEU A 137 4.75 10.87 2.65
C LEU A 137 3.29 11.35 2.66
N ILE A 138 2.33 10.57 2.13
CA ILE A 138 0.97 11.08 1.89
C ILE A 138 0.22 11.43 3.18
N ASP A 139 0.38 10.64 4.24
CA ASP A 139 -0.26 10.95 5.53
C ASP A 139 0.48 12.08 6.27
N ALA A 140 1.78 12.26 5.99
CA ALA A 140 2.51 13.43 6.49
C ALA A 140 2.02 14.72 5.81
N VAL A 141 1.81 14.71 4.50
CA VAL A 141 1.22 15.82 3.73
C VAL A 141 -0.16 16.19 4.30
N ARG A 142 -1.03 15.19 4.54
CA ARG A 142 -2.34 15.42 5.18
C ARG A 142 -2.21 16.06 6.56
N ALA A 143 -1.24 15.62 7.37
CA ALA A 143 -1.00 16.18 8.69
C ALA A 143 -0.50 17.64 8.63
N PHE A 144 0.34 17.97 7.64
CA PHE A 144 0.76 19.35 7.39
C PHE A 144 -0.42 20.23 7.01
N HIS A 145 -1.26 19.81 6.07
CA HIS A 145 -2.49 20.53 5.72
C HIS A 145 -3.39 20.75 6.95
N ALA A 146 -3.59 19.68 7.74
CA ALA A 146 -4.48 19.71 8.88
C ALA A 146 -4.00 20.64 10.00
N LEU A 147 -2.70 20.73 10.23
CA LEU A 147 -2.15 21.33 11.45
C LEU A 147 -1.26 22.54 11.18
N ARG A 148 -0.41 22.49 10.17
CA ARG A 148 0.59 23.52 9.86
C ARG A 148 0.61 23.83 8.35
N PRO A 149 -0.51 24.34 7.80
CA PRO A 149 -0.65 24.54 6.36
C PRO A 149 0.11 25.76 5.83
N ALA A 150 0.51 26.69 6.69
CA ALA A 150 1.14 27.95 6.30
C ALA A 150 2.43 27.72 5.48
N GLY A 151 2.56 28.47 4.38
CA GLY A 151 3.71 28.41 3.49
C GLY A 151 3.69 27.24 2.48
N ILE A 152 2.59 26.50 2.39
CA ILE A 152 2.37 25.48 1.36
C ILE A 152 1.07 25.84 0.65
N GLU A 153 1.09 25.84 -0.68
CA GLU A 153 -0.11 26.03 -1.49
C GLU A 153 -0.86 24.70 -1.58
N TRP A 154 -2.14 24.72 -1.19
CA TRP A 154 -2.97 23.52 -1.13
C TRP A 154 -4.02 23.55 -2.24
N PRO A 155 -3.85 22.74 -3.31
CA PRO A 155 -4.82 22.69 -4.40
C PRO A 155 -6.17 22.20 -3.87
N GLN A 156 -7.25 22.72 -4.46
CA GLN A 156 -8.62 22.37 -4.11
C GLN A 156 -9.29 21.63 -5.26
N ARG A 157 -10.19 20.72 -4.90
CA ARG A 157 -11.09 20.06 -5.84
C ARG A 157 -12.26 20.97 -6.17
N GLU A 158 -13.08 20.56 -7.15
CA GLU A 158 -14.29 21.28 -7.55
C GLU A 158 -15.28 21.51 -6.39
N ASP A 159 -15.31 20.60 -5.41
CA ASP A 159 -16.16 20.71 -4.21
C ASP A 159 -15.55 21.59 -3.09
N GLY A 160 -14.40 22.22 -3.35
CA GLY A 160 -13.67 23.07 -2.39
C GLY A 160 -12.84 22.28 -1.37
N SER A 161 -12.89 20.95 -1.37
CA SER A 161 -12.06 20.12 -0.48
C SER A 161 -10.60 20.07 -0.95
N PRO A 162 -9.62 19.89 -0.04
CA PRO A 162 -8.22 19.84 -0.43
C PRO A 162 -7.91 18.60 -1.26
N SER A 163 -7.07 18.76 -2.27
CA SER A 163 -6.49 17.66 -3.01
C SER A 163 -5.11 17.29 -2.48
N PHE A 164 -4.84 15.99 -2.48
CA PHE A 164 -3.58 15.40 -2.06
C PHE A 164 -2.97 14.54 -3.18
N ARG A 165 -3.26 14.89 -4.43
CA ARG A 165 -2.60 14.31 -5.59
C ARG A 165 -1.22 14.93 -5.76
N LEU A 166 -0.22 14.11 -6.10
CA LEU A 166 1.17 14.55 -6.12
C LEU A 166 1.39 15.58 -7.24
N GLU A 167 0.82 15.32 -8.41
CA GLU A 167 0.82 16.18 -9.59
C GLU A 167 0.16 17.55 -9.31
N GLU A 168 -0.96 17.59 -8.60
CA GLU A 168 -1.64 18.85 -8.26
C GLU A 168 -0.87 19.65 -7.20
N LEU A 169 -0.31 18.97 -6.19
CA LEU A 169 0.49 19.60 -5.13
C LEU A 169 1.80 20.18 -5.66
N THR A 170 2.49 19.43 -6.52
CA THR A 170 3.76 19.85 -7.11
C THR A 170 3.56 21.07 -8.01
N ALA A 171 2.53 21.04 -8.87
CA ALA A 171 2.14 22.17 -9.70
C ALA A 171 1.81 23.42 -8.86
N ALA A 172 1.00 23.28 -7.79
CA ALA A 172 0.61 24.40 -6.94
C ALA A 172 1.80 25.04 -6.20
N ASN A 173 2.87 24.29 -5.93
CA ASN A 173 4.03 24.76 -5.17
C ASN A 173 5.26 25.05 -6.04
N GLY A 174 5.11 25.10 -7.37
CA GLY A 174 6.21 25.40 -8.30
C GLY A 174 7.32 24.34 -8.31
N ILE A 175 6.99 23.09 -7.97
CA ILE A 175 7.90 21.95 -8.03
C ILE A 175 7.83 21.38 -9.44
N ALA A 176 8.97 21.29 -10.13
CA ALA A 176 9.04 20.70 -11.45
C ALA A 176 8.59 19.24 -11.42
N HIS A 177 7.66 18.90 -12.31
CA HIS A 177 7.12 17.56 -12.50
C HIS A 177 7.02 17.29 -14.01
N GLU A 178 8.17 17.25 -14.67
CA GLU A 178 8.26 16.98 -16.11
C GLU A 178 8.03 15.49 -16.37
N GLY A 179 6.92 15.16 -17.06
CA GLY A 179 6.55 13.77 -17.37
C GLY A 179 5.83 13.07 -16.21
N ALA A 180 4.60 13.48 -15.89
CA ALA A 180 3.75 12.72 -14.98
C ALA A 180 3.61 11.27 -15.48
N HIS A 181 3.73 10.30 -14.57
CA HIS A 181 3.78 8.85 -14.87
C HIS A 181 5.09 8.36 -15.49
N ASP A 182 6.20 9.08 -15.25
CA ASP A 182 7.55 8.52 -15.24
C ASP A 182 7.96 8.29 -13.79
N ALA A 183 8.15 7.03 -13.41
CA ALA A 183 8.45 6.65 -12.03
C ALA A 183 9.66 7.44 -11.43
N VAL A 184 10.66 7.83 -12.24
CA VAL A 184 11.78 8.64 -11.74
C VAL A 184 11.35 10.08 -11.44
N ALA A 185 10.47 10.65 -12.26
CA ALA A 185 9.92 11.99 -12.06
C ALA A 185 9.06 12.04 -10.79
N ASP A 186 8.20 11.04 -10.58
CA ASP A 186 7.37 10.90 -9.37
C ASP A 186 8.21 10.74 -8.09
N VAL A 187 9.31 9.98 -8.17
CA VAL A 187 10.29 9.87 -7.06
C VAL A 187 10.93 11.23 -6.74
N ARG A 188 11.39 11.98 -7.75
CA ARG A 188 11.99 13.32 -7.54
C ARG A 188 10.98 14.33 -7.01
N ALA A 189 9.76 14.30 -7.52
CA ALA A 189 8.64 15.11 -7.04
C ALA A 189 8.35 14.83 -5.56
N THR A 190 8.35 13.57 -5.15
CA THR A 190 8.19 13.14 -3.76
C THR A 190 9.32 13.67 -2.87
N ILE A 191 10.58 13.59 -3.31
CA ILE A 191 11.74 14.14 -2.58
C ILE A 191 11.61 15.66 -2.43
N ALA A 192 11.27 16.37 -3.49
CA ALA A 192 11.11 17.82 -3.48
C ALA A 192 9.98 18.27 -2.54
N LEU A 193 8.86 17.55 -2.54
CA LEU A 193 7.77 17.80 -1.60
C LEU A 193 8.20 17.55 -0.15
N ALA A 194 8.93 16.46 0.13
CA ALA A 194 9.47 16.20 1.46
C ALA A 194 10.42 17.31 1.95
N ARG A 195 11.30 17.83 1.06
CA ARG A 195 12.15 19.00 1.34
C ARG A 195 11.31 20.23 1.68
N LEU A 196 10.25 20.52 0.90
CA LEU A 196 9.33 21.63 1.17
C LEU A 196 8.69 21.49 2.56
N LEU A 197 8.11 20.33 2.88
CA LEU A 197 7.50 20.10 4.19
C LEU A 197 8.48 20.32 5.34
N ARG A 198 9.70 19.76 5.22
CA ARG A 198 10.73 19.91 6.26
C ARG A 198 11.21 21.36 6.40
N GLN A 199 11.34 22.10 5.31
CA GLN A 199 11.69 23.53 5.33
C GLN A 199 10.61 24.37 6.01
N ARG A 200 9.32 24.05 5.81
CA ARG A 200 8.21 24.79 6.41
C ARG A 200 8.01 24.46 7.89
N ASN A 201 8.16 23.20 8.29
CA ASN A 201 8.05 22.81 9.69
C ASN A 201 8.86 21.54 10.02
N ALA A 202 10.16 21.70 10.25
CA ALA A 202 11.06 20.59 10.61
C ALA A 202 10.58 19.82 11.86
N ARG A 203 10.05 20.52 12.87
CA ARG A 203 9.58 19.89 14.11
C ARG A 203 8.41 18.94 13.88
N LEU A 204 7.42 19.33 13.07
CA LEU A 204 6.31 18.45 12.70
C LEU A 204 6.81 17.30 11.82
N PHE A 205 7.68 17.59 10.85
CA PHE A 205 8.28 16.58 9.97
C PHE A 205 8.99 15.48 10.78
N ASP A 206 9.89 15.87 11.68
CA ASP A 206 10.67 14.94 12.52
C ASP A 206 9.76 14.13 13.45
N HIS A 207 8.71 14.76 14.00
CA HIS A 207 7.71 14.06 14.81
C HIS A 207 6.99 12.98 14.01
N LEU A 208 6.55 13.29 12.79
CA LEU A 208 5.86 12.34 11.91
C LEU A 208 6.79 11.22 11.45
N LEU A 209 8.04 11.55 11.14
CA LEU A 209 9.07 10.58 10.77
C LEU A 209 9.35 9.58 11.91
N GLN A 210 9.28 10.01 13.18
CA GLN A 210 9.40 9.10 14.33
C GLN A 210 8.25 8.08 14.41
N LEU A 211 7.06 8.42 13.92
CA LEU A 211 5.89 7.52 13.92
C LEU A 211 6.04 6.33 12.97
N ARG A 212 7.10 6.28 12.15
CA ARG A 212 7.45 5.07 11.39
C ARG A 212 7.80 3.88 12.28
N ASN A 213 8.20 4.14 13.53
CA ASN A 213 8.47 3.11 14.51
C ASN A 213 7.19 2.70 15.24
N LYS A 214 6.75 1.45 15.05
CA LYS A 214 5.54 0.93 15.70
C LYS A 214 5.53 1.05 17.22
N ARG A 215 6.69 1.01 17.88
CA ARG A 215 6.80 1.17 19.34
C ARG A 215 6.48 2.61 19.75
N GLU A 216 6.85 3.59 18.94
CA GLU A 216 6.53 5.00 19.18
C GLU A 216 5.02 5.26 19.00
N VAL A 217 4.40 4.63 18.01
CA VAL A 217 2.95 4.67 17.83
C VAL A 217 2.22 4.03 19.01
N ALA A 218 2.62 2.81 19.41
CA ALA A 218 1.96 2.08 20.49
C ALA A 218 1.95 2.87 21.81
N LYS A 219 3.05 3.56 22.15
CA LYS A 219 3.13 4.44 23.34
C LYS A 219 2.08 5.56 23.36
N ARG A 220 1.59 5.99 22.19
CA ARG A 220 0.61 7.07 22.06
C ARG A 220 -0.83 6.58 22.15
N LEU A 221 -1.07 5.27 22.00
CA LEU A 221 -2.39 4.64 22.06
C LEU A 221 -2.62 3.99 23.43
N ASP A 222 -3.01 4.79 24.40
CA ASP A 222 -3.28 4.35 25.78
C ASP A 222 -4.67 3.72 25.91
N ILE A 223 -4.75 2.40 25.70
CA ILE A 223 -6.01 1.63 25.80
C ILE A 223 -6.56 1.64 27.24
N PRO A 224 -5.78 1.36 28.31
CA PRO A 224 -6.31 1.38 29.67
C PRO A 224 -6.81 2.76 30.11
N GLY A 225 -6.05 3.82 29.80
CA GLY A 225 -6.43 5.19 30.14
C GLY A 225 -7.45 5.81 29.17
N ARG A 226 -7.74 5.15 28.04
CA ARG A 226 -8.62 5.61 26.94
C ARG A 226 -8.39 7.08 26.59
N LYS A 227 -7.12 7.46 26.49
CA LYS A 227 -6.72 8.84 26.25
C LYS A 227 -7.04 9.24 24.80
N PRO A 228 -7.80 10.32 24.56
CA PRO A 228 -8.06 10.78 23.20
C PRO A 228 -6.78 11.21 22.48
N VAL A 229 -6.72 10.91 21.18
CA VAL A 229 -5.64 11.32 20.28
C VAL A 229 -6.22 11.85 18.98
N LEU A 230 -5.50 12.74 18.30
CA LEU A 230 -5.79 13.13 16.94
C LEU A 230 -5.20 12.07 16.00
N HIS A 231 -6.04 11.52 15.11
CA HIS A 231 -5.61 10.61 14.06
C HIS A 231 -5.86 11.23 12.69
N VAL A 232 -4.83 11.25 11.84
CA VAL A 232 -4.93 11.67 10.43
C VAL A 232 -4.92 10.43 9.53
N SER A 233 -5.91 10.32 8.65
CA SER A 233 -6.09 9.17 7.75
C SER A 233 -7.01 9.50 6.59
N ARG A 234 -6.73 8.93 5.40
CA ARG A 234 -7.64 8.98 4.23
C ARG A 234 -9.06 8.46 4.49
N ARG A 235 -9.27 7.72 5.58
CA ARG A 235 -10.60 7.21 5.98
C ARG A 235 -11.51 8.31 6.53
N TYR A 236 -10.95 9.47 6.89
CA TYR A 236 -11.73 10.64 7.26
C TYR A 236 -11.87 11.57 6.05
N PRO A 237 -12.99 12.30 5.93
CA PRO A 237 -13.24 13.20 4.80
C PRO A 237 -12.13 14.24 4.62
N ALA A 238 -11.80 14.56 3.37
CA ALA A 238 -10.84 15.61 3.03
C ALA A 238 -11.29 16.98 3.56
N SER A 239 -12.60 17.24 3.60
CA SER A 239 -13.21 18.43 4.20
C SER A 239 -12.90 18.62 5.69
N ARG A 240 -12.54 17.56 6.41
CA ARG A 240 -12.07 17.60 7.81
C ARG A 240 -10.54 17.50 7.92
N GLY A 241 -9.82 17.86 6.86
CA GLY A 241 -8.37 17.68 6.78
C GLY A 241 -7.93 16.23 7.01
N CYS A 242 -8.74 15.26 6.58
CA CYS A 242 -8.51 13.83 6.84
C CYS A 242 -8.26 13.51 8.32
N SER A 243 -8.94 14.20 9.25
CA SER A 243 -8.63 14.12 10.69
C SER A 243 -9.84 13.81 11.56
N ALA A 244 -9.61 13.05 12.64
CA ALA A 244 -10.59 12.82 13.70
C ALA A 244 -9.94 12.73 15.07
N LEU A 245 -10.66 13.16 16.11
CA LEU A 245 -10.33 12.82 17.49
C LEU A 245 -10.86 11.42 17.78
N VAL A 246 -9.97 10.51 18.14
CA VAL A 246 -10.31 9.12 18.40
C VAL A 246 -9.91 8.69 19.80
N ILE A 247 -10.61 7.69 20.33
CA ILE A 247 -10.21 7.01 21.57
C ILE A 247 -9.87 5.55 21.31
N PRO A 248 -8.77 5.03 21.88
CA PRO A 248 -8.48 3.60 21.83
C PRO A 248 -9.41 2.85 22.79
N LEU A 249 -10.02 1.77 22.28
CA LEU A 249 -10.99 0.97 23.03
C LEU A 249 -10.49 -0.44 23.36
N ALA A 250 -9.81 -1.09 22.42
CA ALA A 250 -9.32 -2.45 22.58
C ALA A 250 -8.18 -2.77 21.61
N GLU A 251 -7.40 -3.80 21.93
CA GLU A 251 -6.51 -4.47 20.97
C GLU A 251 -7.35 -5.29 19.98
N HIS A 252 -6.87 -5.45 18.75
CA HIS A 252 -7.52 -6.31 17.77
C HIS A 252 -7.29 -7.80 18.15
N PRO A 253 -8.33 -8.64 18.21
CA PRO A 253 -8.23 -9.99 18.79
C PRO A 253 -7.30 -10.93 18.01
N SER A 254 -7.22 -10.78 16.68
CA SER A 254 -6.38 -11.63 15.81
C SER A 254 -5.17 -10.93 15.20
N ASN A 255 -5.04 -9.61 15.35
CA ASN A 255 -3.95 -8.84 14.74
C ASN A 255 -3.17 -8.09 15.81
N PRO A 256 -1.96 -8.53 16.18
CA PRO A 256 -1.18 -7.91 17.25
C PRO A 256 -0.70 -6.49 16.93
N ASN A 257 -0.83 -6.04 15.68
CA ASN A 257 -0.52 -4.67 15.29
C ASN A 257 -1.77 -3.78 15.18
N GLY A 258 -2.96 -4.27 15.51
CA GLY A 258 -4.23 -3.55 15.41
C GLY A 258 -4.71 -3.00 16.75
N VAL A 259 -5.08 -1.72 16.78
CA VAL A 259 -5.81 -1.10 17.89
C VAL A 259 -7.15 -0.59 17.37
N ILE A 260 -8.24 -1.02 18.00
CA ILE A 260 -9.60 -0.60 17.67
C ILE A 260 -9.85 0.75 18.33
N VAL A 261 -10.21 1.75 17.53
CA VAL A 261 -10.51 3.10 17.98
C VAL A 261 -11.92 3.52 17.57
N TYR A 262 -12.47 4.50 18.28
CA TYR A 262 -13.77 5.10 18.00
C TYR A 262 -13.62 6.58 17.68
N ASP A 263 -14.29 7.07 16.62
CA ASP A 263 -14.36 8.50 16.27
C ASP A 263 -15.29 9.26 17.22
N LEU A 264 -14.73 10.19 18.00
CA LEU A 264 -15.47 10.98 18.97
C LEU A 264 -16.41 12.02 18.34
N SER A 265 -16.38 12.24 17.01
CA SER A 265 -17.34 13.15 16.38
C SER A 265 -18.75 12.59 16.29
N VAL A 266 -18.95 11.31 16.59
CA VAL A 266 -20.26 10.63 16.51
C VAL A 266 -20.72 10.22 17.90
N ASP A 267 -22.02 10.29 18.15
CA ASP A 267 -22.60 9.87 19.42
C ASP A 267 -22.41 8.35 19.65
N PRO A 268 -21.75 7.93 20.76
CA PRO A 268 -21.55 6.53 21.09
C PRO A 268 -22.78 5.80 21.60
N GLN A 269 -23.95 6.43 21.72
CA GLN A 269 -25.15 5.80 22.28
C GLN A 269 -25.47 4.45 21.63
N ALA A 270 -25.50 4.41 20.29
CA ALA A 270 -25.76 3.18 19.55
C ALA A 270 -24.72 2.09 19.85
N LEU A 271 -23.42 2.46 19.91
CA LEU A 271 -22.36 1.53 20.30
C LEU A 271 -22.54 1.04 21.74
N ILE A 272 -23.08 1.84 22.65
CA ILE A 272 -23.26 1.46 24.06
C ILE A 272 -24.45 0.51 24.20
N GLU A 273 -25.58 0.81 23.56
CA GLU A 273 -26.85 0.09 23.72
C GLU A 273 -26.92 -1.24 22.95
N MET A 274 -26.32 -1.31 21.76
CA MET A 274 -26.37 -2.50 20.90
C MET A 274 -25.50 -3.64 21.43
N ASP A 275 -25.87 -4.88 21.10
CA ASP A 275 -24.99 -6.04 21.29
C ASP A 275 -23.88 -6.10 20.22
N ALA A 276 -22.92 -7.01 20.38
CA ALA A 276 -21.79 -7.14 19.46
C ALA A 276 -22.22 -7.51 18.03
N GLU A 277 -23.28 -8.30 17.88
CA GLU A 277 -23.76 -8.78 16.59
C GLU A 277 -24.43 -7.65 15.79
N GLN A 278 -25.28 -6.86 16.45
CA GLN A 278 -25.88 -5.66 15.88
C GLN A 278 -24.83 -4.62 15.47
N VAL A 279 -23.82 -4.38 16.33
CA VAL A 279 -22.71 -3.49 16.00
C VAL A 279 -21.94 -4.01 14.78
N ARG A 280 -21.68 -5.33 14.72
CA ARG A 280 -20.98 -5.96 13.59
C ARG A 280 -21.70 -5.72 12.27
N GLN A 281 -23.01 -5.92 12.24
CA GLN A 281 -23.84 -5.68 11.06
C GLN A 281 -23.75 -4.22 10.58
N ARG A 282 -23.58 -3.25 11.48
CA ARG A 282 -23.42 -1.84 11.09
C ARG A 282 -21.97 -1.42 10.80
N VAL A 283 -20.96 -2.16 11.24
CA VAL A 283 -19.55 -1.81 11.00
C VAL A 283 -19.07 -2.27 9.64
N PHE A 284 -19.50 -3.45 9.17
CA PHE A 284 -18.97 -4.10 7.97
C PHE A 284 -19.82 -3.93 6.71
N VAL A 285 -21.03 -3.39 6.85
CA VAL A 285 -21.93 -3.09 5.73
C VAL A 285 -21.54 -1.75 5.08
N SER A 286 -21.71 -1.64 3.76
CA SER A 286 -21.45 -0.41 3.03
C SER A 286 -22.45 0.67 3.45
N SER A 287 -22.11 1.95 3.29
CA SER A 287 -23.03 3.03 3.66
C SER A 287 -24.33 3.01 2.85
N ASP A 288 -24.29 2.48 1.63
CA ASP A 288 -25.42 2.43 0.70
C ASP A 288 -26.39 1.27 1.02
N ASP A 289 -25.93 0.28 1.78
CA ASP A 289 -26.70 -0.91 2.19
C ASP A 289 -27.28 -0.79 3.60
N LEU A 290 -27.05 0.34 4.30
CA LEU A 290 -27.66 0.62 5.60
C LEU A 290 -29.14 1.01 5.44
N ALA A 291 -29.99 0.57 6.38
CA ALA A 291 -31.40 0.95 6.38
C ALA A 291 -31.57 2.47 6.54
N GLU A 292 -32.66 3.03 5.98
CA GLU A 292 -32.94 4.46 6.01
C GLU A 292 -32.97 4.98 7.46
N GLY A 293 -32.14 5.99 7.77
CA GLY A 293 -31.97 6.55 9.11
C GLY A 293 -30.92 5.86 9.98
N GLU A 294 -30.28 4.78 9.54
CA GLU A 294 -29.17 4.15 10.26
C GLU A 294 -27.82 4.76 9.90
N ALA A 295 -27.00 5.02 10.92
CA ALA A 295 -25.61 5.47 10.74
C ALA A 295 -24.63 4.33 11.05
N ARG A 296 -23.54 4.28 10.28
CA ARG A 296 -22.41 3.38 10.52
C ARG A 296 -21.81 3.66 11.90
N ILE A 297 -21.54 2.61 12.68
CA ILE A 297 -20.78 2.75 13.92
C ILE A 297 -19.32 3.03 13.56
N PRO A 298 -18.73 4.18 13.98
CA PRO A 298 -17.43 4.64 13.47
C PRO A 298 -16.24 4.00 14.20
N LEU A 299 -16.22 2.67 14.20
CA LEU A 299 -15.07 1.89 14.64
C LEU A 299 -14.05 1.79 13.51
N LYS A 300 -12.79 1.99 13.85
CA LYS A 300 -11.66 1.88 12.92
C LYS A 300 -10.51 1.13 13.58
N VAL A 301 -9.81 0.30 12.81
CA VAL A 301 -8.54 -0.29 13.24
C VAL A 301 -7.38 0.64 12.85
N ILE A 302 -6.55 0.99 13.81
CA ILE A 302 -5.25 1.63 13.60
C ILE A 302 -4.18 0.54 13.58
N HIS A 303 -3.47 0.43 12.47
CA HIS A 303 -2.37 -0.53 12.30
C HIS A 303 -1.05 0.14 12.68
N VAL A 304 -0.48 -0.21 13.83
CA VAL A 304 0.71 0.47 14.37
C VAL A 304 1.97 0.28 13.52
N ASN A 305 2.00 -0.74 12.67
CA ASN A 305 3.09 -1.05 11.75
C ASN A 305 2.94 -0.42 10.35
N ARG A 306 1.95 0.46 10.16
CA ARG A 306 1.70 1.20 8.91
C ARG A 306 1.89 2.71 9.10
N SER A 307 2.84 3.09 9.93
CA SER A 307 3.24 4.48 10.22
C SER A 307 2.06 5.45 10.42
N PRO A 308 1.02 5.09 11.21
CA PRO A 308 -0.17 5.91 11.33
C PRO A 308 0.15 7.24 12.02
N VAL A 309 -0.39 8.33 11.49
CA VAL A 309 -0.25 9.65 12.10
C VAL A 309 -1.15 9.74 13.33
N ILE A 310 -0.51 9.79 14.50
CA ILE A 310 -1.14 9.89 15.82
C ILE A 310 -0.48 11.03 16.59
N LEU A 311 -1.27 12.01 16.99
CA LEU A 311 -0.82 13.20 17.69
C LEU A 311 -1.63 13.40 18.98
N PRO A 312 -1.03 14.00 20.03
CA PRO A 312 -1.78 14.37 21.21
C PRO A 312 -2.83 15.44 20.88
N THR A 313 -3.90 15.53 21.66
CA THR A 313 -4.93 16.59 21.51
C THR A 313 -4.35 18.00 21.55
N ALA A 314 -3.23 18.21 22.25
CA ALA A 314 -2.52 19.49 22.28
C ALA A 314 -2.01 19.94 20.89
N ALA A 315 -1.88 19.05 19.91
CA ALA A 315 -1.52 19.41 18.53
C ALA A 315 -2.59 20.28 17.84
N LEU A 316 -3.84 20.21 18.31
CA LEU A 316 -4.96 21.03 17.85
C LEU A 316 -4.93 22.47 18.37
N LYS A 317 -3.99 22.79 19.26
CA LYS A 317 -3.82 24.16 19.72
C LYS A 317 -3.10 24.97 18.67
N ASP A 318 -3.59 26.18 18.42
CA ASP A 318 -2.95 27.12 17.51
C ASP A 318 -1.56 27.46 18.07
N VAL A 319 -0.56 27.47 17.20
CA VAL A 319 0.83 27.77 17.59
C VAL A 319 1.21 29.22 17.35
N GLU A 320 0.44 29.92 16.54
CA GLU A 320 0.63 31.28 16.07
C GLU A 320 -0.75 31.95 15.93
N GLY A 321 -0.76 33.27 15.74
CA GLY A 321 -1.99 34.05 15.56
C GLY A 321 -2.71 34.40 16.88
N PRO A 322 -3.89 35.05 16.79
CA PRO A 322 -4.58 35.63 17.94
C PRO A 322 -5.03 34.61 19.01
N ARG A 323 -5.19 33.34 18.63
CA ARG A 323 -5.65 32.24 19.51
C ARG A 323 -4.52 31.29 19.90
N GLN A 324 -3.27 31.74 19.87
CA GLN A 324 -2.10 30.94 20.23
C GLN A 324 -2.26 30.26 21.60
N GLY A 325 -2.05 28.94 21.65
CA GLY A 325 -2.19 28.11 22.86
C GLY A 325 -3.62 27.64 23.14
N GLU A 326 -4.60 28.11 22.38
CA GLU A 326 -6.01 27.77 22.46
C GLU A 326 -6.46 26.87 21.31
N TYR A 327 -7.67 26.33 21.43
CA TYR A 327 -8.32 25.54 20.39
C TYR A 327 -9.06 26.49 19.44
N GLY A 328 -8.40 26.94 18.38
CA GLY A 328 -8.90 27.97 17.47
C GLY A 328 -8.98 27.52 16.01
N GLU A 329 -8.19 28.14 15.13
CA GLU A 329 -8.27 27.99 13.68
C GLU A 329 -8.07 26.57 13.21
N ILE A 330 -7.19 25.80 13.86
CA ILE A 330 -7.00 24.38 13.53
C ILE A 330 -8.30 23.61 13.76
N VAL A 331 -8.98 23.85 14.87
CA VAL A 331 -10.21 23.12 15.22
C VAL A 331 -11.35 23.47 14.27
N GLU A 332 -11.48 24.75 13.91
CA GLU A 332 -12.45 25.23 12.92
C GLU A 332 -12.18 24.62 11.54
N ARG A 333 -10.93 24.63 11.07
CA ARG A 333 -10.52 24.04 9.79
C ARG A 333 -10.85 22.55 9.70
N LEU A 334 -10.71 21.83 10.81
CA LEU A 334 -11.01 20.38 10.86
C LEU A 334 -12.49 20.09 11.13
N GLY A 335 -13.33 21.11 11.31
CA GLY A 335 -14.75 20.97 11.59
C GLY A 335 -15.04 20.16 12.87
N LEU A 336 -14.20 20.31 13.89
CA LEU A 336 -14.31 19.52 15.12
C LEU A 336 -15.13 20.25 16.19
N ASP A 337 -16.25 19.65 16.60
CA ASP A 337 -16.94 20.05 17.84
C ASP A 337 -16.25 19.39 19.06
N LEU A 338 -15.35 20.13 19.70
CA LEU A 338 -14.63 19.64 20.88
C LEU A 338 -15.52 19.45 22.11
N ALA A 339 -16.65 20.16 22.21
CA ALA A 339 -17.58 20.00 23.32
C ALA A 339 -18.33 18.67 23.18
N ALA A 340 -18.85 18.38 21.99
CA ALA A 340 -19.46 17.09 21.67
C ALA A 340 -18.45 15.94 21.84
N CYS A 341 -17.25 16.07 21.27
CA CYS A 341 -16.21 15.04 21.41
C CYS A 341 -15.88 14.74 22.89
N ARG A 342 -15.84 15.77 23.74
CA ARG A 342 -15.61 15.62 25.18
C ARG A 342 -16.79 14.94 25.88
N ALA A 343 -18.03 15.25 25.51
CA ALA A 343 -19.21 14.59 26.04
C ALA A 343 -19.23 13.10 25.67
N HIS A 344 -18.97 12.77 24.40
CA HIS A 344 -18.88 11.39 23.91
C HIS A 344 -17.76 10.61 24.61
N TRP A 345 -16.59 11.24 24.79
CA TRP A 345 -15.49 10.62 25.54
C TRP A 345 -15.89 10.29 26.98
N LYS A 346 -16.55 11.21 27.69
CA LYS A 346 -17.04 10.97 29.07
C LYS A 346 -18.03 9.80 29.13
N ARG A 347 -18.95 9.70 28.16
CA ARG A 347 -19.90 8.58 28.06
C ARG A 347 -19.15 7.25 27.88
N LEU A 348 -18.20 7.19 26.97
CA LEU A 348 -17.38 6.00 26.72
C LEU A 348 -16.48 5.64 27.92
N MET A 349 -16.02 6.62 28.70
CA MET A 349 -15.31 6.37 29.96
C MET A 349 -16.21 5.75 31.02
N ALA A 350 -17.49 6.13 31.06
CA ALA A 350 -18.48 5.57 31.98
C ALA A 350 -19.00 4.17 31.56
N SER A 351 -18.64 3.70 30.36
CA SER A 351 -19.03 2.40 29.79
C SER A 351 -17.81 1.48 29.61
N PRO A 352 -17.26 0.89 30.70
CA PRO A 352 -16.07 0.04 30.63
C PRO A 352 -16.27 -1.21 29.74
N GLU A 353 -17.48 -1.76 29.69
CA GLU A 353 -17.88 -2.95 28.94
C GLU A 353 -17.70 -2.83 27.42
N VAL A 354 -17.68 -1.59 26.89
CA VAL A 354 -17.54 -1.31 25.45
C VAL A 354 -16.24 -1.92 24.90
N GLY A 355 -15.15 -1.91 25.66
CA GLY A 355 -13.86 -2.49 25.22
C GLY A 355 -13.97 -3.97 24.88
N ARG A 356 -14.63 -4.76 25.76
CA ARG A 356 -14.87 -6.20 25.51
C ARG A 356 -15.80 -6.41 24.32
N LYS A 357 -16.87 -5.61 24.23
CA LYS A 357 -17.83 -5.69 23.12
C LYS A 357 -17.17 -5.41 21.77
N VAL A 358 -16.33 -4.37 21.66
CA VAL A 358 -15.66 -4.09 20.39
C VAL A 358 -14.61 -5.16 20.05
N ALA A 359 -13.93 -5.76 21.03
CA ALA A 359 -13.05 -6.89 20.75
C ALA A 359 -13.85 -8.08 20.18
N GLU A 360 -15.05 -8.35 20.72
CA GLU A 360 -15.97 -9.38 20.22
C GLU A 360 -16.44 -9.11 18.79
N VAL A 361 -16.79 -7.85 18.46
CA VAL A 361 -17.18 -7.42 17.08
C VAL A 361 -16.10 -7.78 16.05
N PHE A 362 -14.83 -7.69 16.42
CA PHE A 362 -13.69 -7.97 15.53
C PHE A 362 -13.12 -9.39 15.69
N SER A 363 -13.75 -10.26 16.48
CA SER A 363 -13.21 -11.59 16.81
C SER A 363 -13.51 -12.68 15.77
N GLN A 364 -14.42 -12.42 14.82
CA GLN A 364 -14.77 -13.43 13.82
C GLN A 364 -13.60 -13.76 12.91
N SER A 365 -13.50 -15.05 12.59
CA SER A 365 -12.58 -15.53 11.56
C SER A 365 -12.86 -14.79 10.25
N PRO A 366 -11.82 -14.36 9.52
CA PRO A 366 -12.00 -13.89 8.16
C PRO A 366 -12.72 -14.98 7.34
N PRO A 367 -13.46 -14.59 6.29
CA PRO A 367 -13.99 -15.56 5.32
C PRO A 367 -12.85 -16.41 4.75
N GLU A 368 -13.21 -17.58 4.21
CA GLU A 368 -12.25 -18.47 3.58
C GLU A 368 -11.44 -17.71 2.52
N GLY A 369 -10.11 -17.84 2.60
CA GLY A 369 -9.18 -17.12 1.73
C GLY A 369 -9.05 -17.78 0.35
N PRO A 370 -8.31 -17.15 -0.58
CA PRO A 370 -8.04 -17.75 -1.87
C PRO A 370 -7.21 -19.03 -1.72
N HIS A 371 -7.45 -20.00 -2.60
CA HIS A 371 -6.67 -21.24 -2.71
C HIS A 371 -5.48 -21.11 -3.68
N ASP A 372 -5.45 -20.06 -4.50
CA ASP A 372 -4.33 -19.80 -5.43
C ASP A 372 -3.08 -19.37 -4.63
N PRO A 373 -1.95 -20.11 -4.71
CA PRO A 373 -0.72 -19.77 -4.01
C PRO A 373 -0.24 -18.35 -4.24
N ASP A 374 -0.42 -17.75 -5.43
CA ASP A 374 -0.01 -16.36 -5.72
C ASP A 374 -0.76 -15.33 -4.84
N LEU A 375 -1.95 -15.69 -4.32
CA LEU A 375 -2.82 -14.84 -3.50
C LEU A 375 -2.76 -15.19 -2.01
N MET A 376 -2.03 -16.26 -1.65
CA MET A 376 -1.97 -16.81 -0.30
C MET A 376 -0.94 -16.17 0.64
N LEU A 377 -0.33 -15.05 0.25
CA LEU A 377 0.66 -14.33 1.08
C LEU A 377 0.19 -14.10 2.53
N TYR A 378 -1.08 -13.74 2.72
CA TYR A 378 -1.66 -13.44 4.04
C TYR A 378 -2.58 -14.55 4.60
N SER A 379 -2.94 -15.57 3.81
CA SER A 379 -3.81 -16.66 4.26
C SER A 379 -3.04 -17.92 4.66
N GLY A 380 -1.86 -18.18 4.09
CA GLY A 380 -1.05 -19.37 4.41
C GLY A 380 -0.10 -19.21 5.60
N GLY A 381 -0.10 -18.07 6.29
CA GLY A 381 0.85 -17.80 7.38
C GLY A 381 2.30 -17.58 6.92
N PHE A 382 3.20 -17.39 7.89
CA PHE A 382 4.63 -17.18 7.62
C PHE A 382 5.34 -18.50 7.34
N PHE A 383 6.21 -18.52 6.31
CA PHE A 383 7.06 -19.66 6.03
C PHE A 383 8.00 -19.98 7.19
N SER A 384 8.18 -21.29 7.45
CA SER A 384 9.05 -21.80 8.51
C SER A 384 10.53 -21.47 8.23
N PRO A 385 11.40 -21.48 9.25
CA PRO A 385 12.84 -21.33 9.02
C PRO A 385 13.44 -22.43 8.12
N ALA A 386 12.83 -23.62 8.06
CA ALA A 386 13.26 -24.70 7.17
C ALA A 386 12.90 -24.37 5.71
N ASP A 387 11.64 -23.99 5.47
CA ASP A 387 11.18 -23.57 4.14
C ASP A 387 11.98 -22.39 3.61
N ARG A 388 12.29 -21.39 4.44
CA ARG A 388 13.12 -20.24 4.03
C ARG A 388 14.52 -20.65 3.57
N ARG A 389 15.12 -21.70 4.16
CA ARG A 389 16.40 -22.24 3.69
C ARG A 389 16.25 -22.94 2.35
N GLU A 390 15.18 -23.71 2.15
CA GLU A 390 14.90 -24.34 0.86
C GLU A 390 14.60 -23.30 -0.23
N MET A 391 13.83 -22.26 0.07
CA MET A 391 13.58 -21.12 -0.82
C MET A 391 14.90 -20.43 -1.21
N GLN A 392 15.82 -20.23 -0.26
CA GLN A 392 17.14 -19.68 -0.56
C GLN A 392 17.96 -20.63 -1.44
N ARG A 393 17.91 -21.95 -1.20
CA ARG A 393 18.56 -22.96 -2.06
C ARG A 393 18.04 -22.95 -3.48
N VAL A 394 16.73 -22.73 -3.70
CA VAL A 394 16.16 -22.53 -5.04
C VAL A 394 16.80 -21.31 -5.70
N ARG A 395 16.92 -20.19 -4.97
CA ARG A 395 17.44 -18.94 -5.51
C ARG A 395 18.94 -18.96 -5.79
N ASP A 396 19.70 -19.77 -5.06
CA ASP A 396 21.14 -19.94 -5.26
C ASP A 396 21.46 -20.92 -6.41
N ALA A 397 20.49 -21.72 -6.84
CA ALA A 397 20.65 -22.67 -7.94
C ALA A 397 20.60 -21.99 -9.31
N THR A 398 21.34 -22.53 -10.29
CA THR A 398 21.17 -22.09 -11.68
C THR A 398 19.84 -22.64 -12.24
N PRO A 399 19.27 -22.04 -13.30
CA PRO A 399 17.99 -22.50 -13.86
C PRO A 399 17.97 -23.99 -14.22
N TRP A 400 19.08 -24.52 -14.75
CA TRP A 400 19.20 -25.93 -15.11
C TRP A 400 19.40 -26.85 -13.91
N ASP A 401 20.01 -26.36 -12.82
CA ASP A 401 20.11 -27.12 -11.57
C ASP A 401 18.75 -27.30 -10.88
N LEU A 402 17.75 -26.51 -11.25
CA LEU A 402 16.38 -26.67 -10.75
C LEU A 402 15.63 -27.84 -11.41
N VAL A 403 16.11 -28.33 -12.56
CA VAL A 403 15.51 -29.48 -13.25
C VAL A 403 15.77 -30.73 -12.42
N ASP A 404 14.72 -31.50 -12.11
CA ASP A 404 14.74 -32.69 -11.25
C ASP A 404 15.21 -32.48 -9.80
N ALA A 405 15.56 -31.25 -9.41
CA ALA A 405 15.92 -30.93 -8.04
C ALA A 405 14.73 -31.14 -7.09
N ARG A 406 14.99 -31.84 -5.98
CA ARG A 406 13.99 -32.08 -4.94
C ARG A 406 14.21 -31.15 -3.77
N PHE A 407 13.14 -30.45 -3.37
CA PHE A 407 13.11 -29.56 -2.22
C PHE A 407 12.19 -30.14 -1.16
N ALA A 408 12.63 -30.14 0.10
CA ALA A 408 11.88 -30.69 1.22
C ALA A 408 10.98 -29.61 1.85
N PHE A 409 10.06 -29.07 1.06
CA PHE A 409 9.12 -28.06 1.53
C PHE A 409 8.13 -28.66 2.55
N GLN A 410 7.88 -27.92 3.62
CA GLN A 410 6.85 -28.24 4.61
C GLN A 410 5.55 -27.50 4.30
N ASP A 411 5.65 -26.30 3.74
CA ASP A 411 4.50 -25.51 3.34
C ASP A 411 3.96 -25.97 1.97
N PRO A 412 2.67 -26.35 1.87
CA PRO A 412 2.09 -26.91 0.65
C PRO A 412 2.03 -25.90 -0.51
N ARG A 413 2.17 -24.59 -0.23
CA ARG A 413 2.19 -23.56 -1.27
C ARG A 413 3.44 -23.65 -2.14
N LEU A 414 4.57 -24.08 -1.57
CA LEU A 414 5.89 -23.90 -2.17
C LEU A 414 6.14 -24.78 -3.38
N GLU A 415 5.53 -25.96 -3.46
CA GLU A 415 5.68 -26.84 -4.64
C GLU A 415 5.08 -26.19 -5.90
N GLU A 416 3.84 -25.71 -5.80
CA GLU A 416 3.18 -24.99 -6.90
C GLU A 416 3.85 -23.64 -7.18
N MET A 417 4.27 -22.91 -6.15
CA MET A 417 5.03 -21.67 -6.33
C MET A 417 6.35 -21.89 -7.07
N LEU A 418 7.09 -22.96 -6.77
CA LEU A 418 8.34 -23.30 -7.46
C LEU A 418 8.09 -23.63 -8.94
N PHE A 419 7.04 -24.40 -9.24
CA PHE A 419 6.66 -24.69 -10.62
C PHE A 419 6.39 -23.40 -11.40
N ARG A 420 5.52 -22.51 -10.87
CA ARG A 420 5.20 -21.23 -11.53
C ARG A 420 6.40 -20.29 -11.61
N PHE A 421 7.26 -20.27 -10.60
CA PHE A 421 8.50 -19.52 -10.59
C PHE A 421 9.40 -19.94 -11.77
N ARG A 422 9.60 -21.24 -11.98
CA ARG A 422 10.36 -21.76 -13.12
C ARG A 422 9.67 -21.43 -14.44
N ALA A 423 8.36 -21.67 -14.54
CA ALA A 423 7.63 -21.48 -15.80
C ALA A 423 7.67 -20.01 -16.28
N ARG A 424 7.52 -19.06 -15.36
CA ARG A 424 7.51 -17.62 -15.67
C ARG A 424 8.90 -17.06 -16.00
N ASN A 425 9.94 -17.53 -15.31
CA ASN A 425 11.27 -16.92 -15.40
C ASN A 425 12.23 -17.70 -16.31
N TYR A 426 12.09 -19.02 -16.39
CA TYR A 426 12.97 -19.94 -17.09
C TYR A 426 12.19 -20.97 -17.93
N PRO A 427 11.30 -20.54 -18.85
CA PRO A 427 10.42 -21.43 -19.60
C PRO A 427 11.19 -22.48 -20.42
N ASP A 428 12.42 -22.17 -20.85
CA ASP A 428 13.29 -23.10 -21.60
C ASP A 428 13.73 -24.32 -20.79
N THR A 429 13.58 -24.29 -19.46
CA THR A 429 13.91 -25.41 -18.56
C THR A 429 12.76 -26.40 -18.37
N LEU A 430 11.58 -26.11 -18.92
CA LEU A 430 10.39 -26.96 -18.76
C LEU A 430 10.46 -28.19 -19.67
N SER A 431 10.17 -29.36 -19.13
CA SER A 431 9.92 -30.56 -19.94
C SER A 431 8.63 -30.42 -20.78
N SER A 432 8.42 -31.29 -21.77
CA SER A 432 7.19 -31.27 -22.58
C SER A 432 5.91 -31.45 -21.74
N GLU A 433 5.96 -32.24 -20.67
CA GLU A 433 4.84 -32.41 -19.75
C GLU A 433 4.59 -31.14 -18.91
N GLU A 434 5.67 -30.51 -18.44
CA GLU A 434 5.60 -29.25 -17.70
C GLU A 434 5.09 -28.10 -18.57
N GLN A 435 5.49 -28.06 -19.85
CA GLN A 435 4.97 -27.09 -20.84
C GLN A 435 3.47 -27.27 -21.05
N ALA A 436 2.99 -28.50 -21.24
CA ALA A 436 1.56 -28.78 -21.39
C ALA A 436 0.76 -28.37 -20.13
N ARG A 437 1.29 -28.64 -18.93
CA ARG A 437 0.71 -28.18 -17.66
C ARG A 437 0.66 -26.65 -17.59
N TRP A 438 1.74 -25.97 -18.01
CA TRP A 438 1.82 -24.52 -18.01
C TRP A 438 0.82 -23.89 -18.99
N GLU A 439 0.69 -24.43 -20.20
CA GLU A 439 -0.29 -23.98 -21.19
C GLU A 439 -1.73 -24.11 -20.68
N ALA A 440 -2.07 -25.24 -20.04
CA ALA A 440 -3.39 -25.43 -19.43
C ALA A 440 -3.67 -24.38 -18.34
N TYR A 441 -2.70 -24.14 -17.45
CA TYR A 441 -2.80 -23.10 -16.41
C TYR A 441 -2.96 -21.69 -17.01
N ARG A 442 -2.16 -21.34 -18.03
CA ARG A 442 -2.27 -20.04 -18.72
C ARG A 442 -3.66 -19.84 -19.31
N TRP A 443 -4.19 -20.87 -19.97
CA TRP A 443 -5.52 -20.80 -20.57
C TRP A 443 -6.63 -20.60 -19.53
N GLU A 444 -6.60 -21.37 -18.43
CA GLU A 444 -7.54 -21.22 -17.32
C GLU A 444 -7.47 -19.81 -16.72
N ARG A 445 -6.26 -19.32 -16.46
CA ARG A 445 -6.02 -17.99 -15.88
C ARG A 445 -6.46 -16.82 -16.76
N MET A 446 -6.58 -17.01 -18.06
CA MET A 446 -7.05 -15.98 -18.99
C MET A 446 -8.56 -16.07 -19.28
N ASN A 447 -9.22 -17.20 -18.98
CA ASN A 447 -10.62 -17.43 -19.36
C ASN A 447 -11.58 -17.61 -18.18
N ASP A 448 -11.13 -18.12 -17.04
CA ASP A 448 -11.99 -18.41 -15.90
C ASP A 448 -11.93 -17.29 -14.85
N ALA A 449 -13.07 -16.61 -14.66
CA ALA A 449 -13.23 -15.55 -13.68
C ALA A 449 -13.09 -16.00 -12.22
N ALA A 450 -13.16 -17.31 -11.94
CA ALA A 450 -12.91 -17.85 -10.59
C ALA A 450 -11.44 -17.74 -10.18
N VAL A 451 -10.51 -17.80 -11.14
CA VAL A 451 -9.07 -17.73 -10.89
C VAL A 451 -8.44 -16.43 -11.41
N ALA A 452 -8.96 -15.88 -12.51
CA ALA A 452 -8.47 -14.66 -13.14
C ALA A 452 -8.93 -13.39 -12.40
N GLY A 453 -8.06 -12.38 -12.33
CA GLY A 453 -8.48 -11.01 -11.98
C GLY A 453 -9.09 -10.25 -13.16
N PHE A 454 -8.73 -10.65 -14.38
CA PHE A 454 -9.10 -10.00 -15.63
C PHE A 454 -9.01 -11.02 -16.76
N THR A 455 -10.14 -11.33 -17.41
CA THR A 455 -10.23 -12.36 -18.46
C THR A 455 -10.06 -11.77 -19.86
N LEU A 456 -9.88 -12.62 -20.88
CA LEU A 456 -9.91 -12.21 -22.29
C LEU A 456 -11.23 -11.52 -22.66
N LYS A 457 -12.35 -11.96 -22.08
CA LYS A 457 -13.66 -11.33 -22.29
C LYS A 457 -13.74 -9.95 -21.63
N ASP A 458 -13.10 -9.75 -20.49
CA ASP A 458 -13.00 -8.43 -19.85
C ASP A 458 -12.07 -7.51 -20.66
N PHE A 459 -10.92 -8.02 -21.12
CA PHE A 459 -9.99 -7.31 -21.98
C PHE A 459 -10.68 -6.82 -23.26
N ALA A 460 -11.38 -7.70 -23.99
CA ALA A 460 -12.08 -7.32 -25.22
C ALA A 460 -13.14 -6.24 -25.00
N ARG A 461 -13.94 -6.35 -23.91
CA ARG A 461 -14.93 -5.33 -23.53
C ARG A 461 -14.28 -4.00 -23.18
N GLU A 462 -13.15 -4.03 -22.49
CA GLU A 462 -12.43 -2.81 -22.11
C GLU A 462 -11.81 -2.11 -23.32
N ILE A 463 -11.23 -2.87 -24.27
CA ILE A 463 -10.77 -2.33 -25.55
C ILE A 463 -11.93 -1.70 -26.33
N GLU A 464 -13.08 -2.37 -26.43
CA GLU A 464 -14.27 -1.82 -27.09
C GLU A 464 -14.72 -0.51 -26.43
N ARG A 465 -14.81 -0.49 -25.08
CA ARG A 465 -15.19 0.70 -24.32
C ARG A 465 -14.22 1.86 -24.56
N LEU A 466 -12.91 1.61 -24.54
CA LEU A 466 -11.89 2.63 -24.74
C LEU A 466 -11.86 3.16 -26.18
N ASN A 467 -12.20 2.32 -27.17
CA ASN A 467 -12.34 2.76 -28.57
C ASN A 467 -13.57 3.65 -28.83
N GLN A 468 -14.52 3.74 -27.89
CA GLN A 468 -15.69 4.62 -28.01
C GLN A 468 -15.42 6.06 -27.54
N VAL A 469 -14.29 6.32 -26.87
CA VAL A 469 -13.89 7.67 -26.44
C VAL A 469 -12.87 8.29 -27.40
N SER A 470 -12.71 9.61 -27.34
CA SER A 470 -11.66 10.29 -28.11
C SER A 470 -10.29 9.94 -27.52
N LEU A 471 -9.45 9.27 -28.33
CA LEU A 471 -8.10 8.86 -27.96
C LEU A 471 -7.07 9.73 -28.67
N SER A 472 -5.98 10.05 -27.99
CA SER A 472 -4.79 10.61 -28.62
C SER A 472 -4.11 9.58 -29.53
N ASP A 473 -3.23 10.01 -30.44
CA ASP A 473 -2.48 9.08 -31.28
C ASP A 473 -1.55 8.16 -30.46
N ARG A 474 -1.01 8.66 -29.34
CA ARG A 474 -0.26 7.85 -28.36
C ARG A 474 -1.14 6.73 -27.80
N ASP A 475 -2.33 7.08 -27.34
CA ASP A 475 -3.22 6.12 -26.68
C ASP A 475 -3.74 5.07 -27.66
N ARG A 476 -4.04 5.47 -28.90
CA ARG A 476 -4.43 4.53 -29.96
C ARG A 476 -3.32 3.50 -30.23
N LEU A 477 -2.07 3.96 -30.38
CA LEU A 477 -0.92 3.07 -30.58
C LEU A 477 -0.74 2.10 -29.41
N ILE A 478 -0.90 2.56 -28.16
CA ILE A 478 -0.81 1.70 -26.98
C ILE A 478 -1.88 0.60 -27.02
N LEU A 479 -3.12 0.93 -27.37
CA LEU A 479 -4.19 -0.07 -27.48
C LEU A 479 -3.93 -1.09 -28.59
N GLU A 480 -3.43 -0.65 -29.75
CA GLU A 480 -3.03 -1.55 -30.84
C GLU A 480 -1.90 -2.50 -30.42
N GLU A 481 -0.88 -2.00 -29.73
CA GLU A 481 0.17 -2.83 -29.14
C GLU A 481 -0.40 -3.84 -28.14
N LEU A 482 -1.35 -3.46 -27.30
CA LEU A 482 -1.96 -4.39 -26.35
C LEU A 482 -2.72 -5.51 -27.04
N VAL A 483 -3.50 -5.22 -28.09
CA VAL A 483 -4.22 -6.25 -28.85
C VAL A 483 -3.22 -7.23 -29.46
N MET A 484 -2.17 -6.74 -30.13
CA MET A 484 -1.11 -7.59 -30.69
C MET A 484 -0.40 -8.44 -29.61
N HIS A 485 -0.20 -7.89 -28.41
CA HIS A 485 0.39 -8.62 -27.30
C HIS A 485 -0.47 -9.80 -26.86
N VAL A 486 -1.78 -9.57 -26.70
CA VAL A 486 -2.74 -10.60 -26.28
C VAL A 486 -2.88 -11.67 -27.36
N GLU A 487 -3.01 -11.29 -28.63
CA GLU A 487 -3.06 -12.23 -29.76
C GLU A 487 -1.83 -13.14 -29.80
N ALA A 488 -0.63 -12.60 -29.54
CA ALA A 488 0.61 -13.37 -29.52
C ALA A 488 0.70 -14.37 -28.35
N MET A 489 -0.12 -14.22 -27.29
CA MET A 489 -0.16 -15.16 -26.17
C MET A 489 -1.17 -16.29 -26.38
N MET A 490 -2.13 -16.12 -27.30
CA MET A 490 -3.19 -17.10 -27.53
C MET A 490 -2.61 -18.42 -28.05
N PRO A 491 -3.04 -19.58 -27.53
CA PRO A 491 -2.61 -20.86 -28.06
C PRO A 491 -3.09 -21.01 -29.52
N ALA A 492 -2.37 -21.81 -30.31
CA ALA A 492 -2.74 -22.06 -31.71
C ALA A 492 -4.19 -22.56 -31.88
N GLN A 493 -4.74 -23.21 -30.86
CA GLN A 493 -6.11 -23.74 -30.81
C GLN A 493 -7.18 -22.66 -30.68
N ALA A 494 -6.84 -21.43 -30.29
CA ALA A 494 -7.81 -20.33 -30.19
C ALA A 494 -8.11 -19.67 -31.54
N PHE A 495 -7.34 -20.00 -32.58
CA PHE A 495 -7.51 -19.52 -33.95
C PHE A 495 -8.10 -20.58 -34.90
N ALA A 496 -8.43 -21.76 -34.37
CA ALA A 496 -9.11 -22.85 -35.07
C ALA A 496 -10.58 -22.90 -34.64
#